data_AF-A0A8J4LU73-F1
#
_entry.id   AF-A0A8J4LU73-F1
#
_cell.length_a   1.000
_cell.length_b   1.000
_cell.length_c   1.000
_cell.angle_alpha   90.00
_cell.angle_beta   90.00
_cell.angle_gamma   90.00
#
_symmetry.space_group_name_H-M   'P 1'
#
loop_
_entity.id
_entity.type
_entity.pdbx_description
1 polymer ?
#
loop_
_entity_poly.entity_id
_entity_poly.type
_entity_poly.pdbx_seq_one_letter_code
_entity_poly.pdbx_strand_id
1 'polypeptide(L)'
;MKRLDQLKKEKAVLASEVAQEEEFLANTLQKRLEKLAKEKVDLENRLEAEQEYVVNKLRKAIDQLSVEKNKLMCEKVELENQLECEQEYILNRLQKQVDKLASDKLALQKEKAELQRTVADLAASVDKLNKDKVNLENMLEMEEESITNKLQRRLEGVLANLRLIESKLEVKGITLKDLGISAADLHSDWPRVYSRSPSSTSHSIDRVLSGGISGSLSGGTVPPLHGTGSGAVAITGSRRERPLSAQSNTPEALLAK
;
A
#
# COMPACT_ATOMS: atom_id res chain seq x y z
N MET A 1 -118.62 -68.34 -18.05
CA MET A 1 -119.05 -66.98 -17.66
C MET A 1 -118.34 -66.52 -16.38
N LYS A 2 -118.61 -67.08 -15.19
CA LYS A 2 -118.06 -66.60 -13.89
C LYS A 2 -116.52 -66.39 -13.83
N ARG A 3 -115.73 -67.29 -14.42
CA ARG A 3 -114.25 -67.19 -14.42
C ARG A 3 -113.72 -66.06 -15.30
N LEU A 4 -114.45 -65.69 -16.36
CA LEU A 4 -114.11 -64.57 -17.22
C LEU A 4 -114.32 -63.24 -16.47
N ASP A 5 -115.41 -63.14 -15.70
CA ASP A 5 -115.72 -61.94 -14.91
C ASP A 5 -114.74 -61.76 -13.74
N GLN A 6 -114.31 -62.87 -13.12
CA GLN A 6 -113.23 -62.89 -12.13
C GLN A 6 -111.92 -62.34 -12.71
N LEU A 7 -111.48 -62.87 -13.86
CA LEU A 7 -110.26 -62.44 -14.54
C LEU A 7 -110.34 -60.97 -15.01
N LYS A 8 -111.52 -60.50 -15.43
CA LYS A 8 -111.72 -59.08 -15.77
C LYS A 8 -111.57 -58.18 -14.53
N LYS A 9 -112.08 -58.60 -13.38
CA LYS A 9 -111.96 -57.86 -12.12
C LYS A 9 -110.52 -57.83 -11.62
N GLU A 10 -109.83 -58.96 -11.64
CA GLU A 10 -108.40 -59.06 -11.29
C GLU A 10 -107.54 -58.20 -12.23
N LYS A 11 -107.80 -58.23 -13.55
CA LYS A 11 -107.12 -57.35 -14.51
C LYS A 11 -107.34 -55.87 -14.22
N ALA A 12 -108.55 -55.47 -13.82
CA ALA A 12 -108.86 -54.08 -13.49
C ALA A 12 -108.16 -53.62 -12.21
N VAL A 13 -108.08 -54.49 -11.19
CA VAL A 13 -107.33 -54.22 -9.94
C VAL A 13 -105.83 -54.09 -10.24
N LEU A 14 -105.25 -55.06 -10.96
CA LEU A 14 -103.84 -55.01 -11.37
C LEU A 14 -103.50 -53.76 -12.19
N ALA A 15 -104.38 -53.37 -13.12
CA ALA A 15 -104.17 -52.14 -13.90
C ALA A 15 -104.19 -50.88 -13.01
N SER A 16 -105.03 -50.85 -11.97
CA SER A 16 -105.07 -49.75 -11.00
C SER A 16 -103.84 -49.72 -10.10
N GLU A 17 -103.37 -50.88 -9.63
CA GLU A 17 -102.17 -50.98 -8.80
C GLU A 17 -100.91 -50.57 -9.58
N VAL A 18 -100.77 -51.04 -10.83
CA VAL A 18 -99.66 -50.63 -11.72
C VAL A 18 -99.69 -49.13 -11.95
N ALA A 19 -100.85 -48.53 -12.23
CA ALA A 19 -100.95 -47.08 -12.43
C ALA A 19 -100.55 -46.29 -11.18
N GLN A 20 -100.94 -46.75 -9.99
CA GLN A 20 -100.54 -46.11 -8.72
C GLN A 20 -99.04 -46.25 -8.44
N GLU A 21 -98.47 -47.42 -8.72
CA GLU A 21 -97.04 -47.67 -8.54
C GLU A 21 -96.19 -46.85 -9.53
N GLU A 22 -96.63 -46.75 -10.78
CA GLU A 22 -96.04 -45.88 -11.81
C GLU A 22 -96.09 -44.40 -11.38
N GLU A 23 -97.23 -43.92 -10.87
CA GLU A 23 -97.37 -42.55 -10.38
C GLU A 23 -96.45 -42.29 -9.17
N PHE A 24 -96.42 -43.20 -8.21
CA PHE A 24 -95.55 -43.10 -7.04
C PHE A 24 -94.06 -43.08 -7.43
N LEU A 25 -93.65 -43.95 -8.35
CA LEU A 25 -92.28 -44.03 -8.84
C LEU A 25 -91.91 -42.76 -9.61
N ALA A 26 -92.77 -42.31 -10.53
CA ALA A 26 -92.58 -41.08 -11.29
C ALA A 26 -92.44 -39.85 -10.37
N ASN A 27 -93.33 -39.72 -9.38
CA ASN A 27 -93.29 -38.62 -8.41
C ASN A 27 -92.01 -38.65 -7.57
N THR A 28 -91.60 -39.84 -7.11
CA THR A 28 -90.37 -40.02 -6.33
C THR A 28 -89.12 -39.68 -7.15
N LEU A 29 -89.06 -40.15 -8.40
CA LEU A 29 -87.96 -39.85 -9.31
C LEU A 29 -87.91 -38.37 -9.66
N GLN A 30 -89.05 -37.73 -9.91
CA GLN A 30 -89.12 -36.30 -10.18
C GLN A 30 -88.62 -35.47 -9.00
N LYS A 31 -89.05 -35.78 -7.78
CA LYS A 31 -88.53 -35.11 -6.56
C LYS A 31 -87.02 -35.30 -6.38
N ARG A 32 -86.49 -36.49 -6.69
CA ARG A 32 -85.05 -36.75 -6.64
C ARG A 32 -84.29 -35.98 -7.72
N LEU A 33 -84.82 -35.89 -8.93
CA LEU A 33 -84.26 -35.10 -10.02
C LEU A 33 -84.24 -33.61 -9.67
N GLU A 34 -85.33 -33.07 -9.14
CA GLU A 34 -85.41 -31.67 -8.69
C GLU A 34 -84.39 -31.39 -7.58
N LYS A 35 -84.26 -32.31 -6.61
CA LYS A 35 -83.25 -32.21 -5.56
C LYS A 35 -81.83 -32.21 -6.12
N LEU A 36 -81.50 -33.15 -7.02
CA LEU A 36 -80.19 -33.23 -7.66
C LEU A 36 -79.89 -32.00 -8.52
N ALA A 37 -80.87 -31.48 -9.25
CA ALA A 37 -80.72 -30.26 -10.04
C ALA A 37 -80.38 -29.06 -9.13
N LYS A 38 -81.06 -28.94 -7.98
CA LYS A 38 -80.78 -27.89 -7.01
C LYS A 38 -79.39 -28.04 -6.38
N GLU A 39 -79.03 -29.25 -5.95
CA GLU A 39 -77.70 -29.54 -5.39
C GLU A 39 -76.58 -29.25 -6.40
N LYS A 40 -76.80 -29.57 -7.68
CA LYS A 40 -75.87 -29.24 -8.76
C LYS A 40 -75.66 -27.73 -8.88
N VAL A 41 -76.74 -26.95 -8.93
CA VAL A 41 -76.66 -25.48 -9.00
C VAL A 41 -75.96 -24.90 -7.78
N ASP A 42 -76.25 -25.39 -6.57
CA ASP A 42 -75.60 -24.92 -5.34
C ASP A 42 -74.09 -25.23 -5.34
N LEU A 43 -73.68 -26.39 -5.88
CA LEU A 43 -72.28 -26.75 -6.04
C LEU A 43 -71.57 -25.90 -7.09
N GLU A 44 -72.22 -25.64 -8.24
CA GLU A 44 -71.69 -24.78 -9.28
C GLU A 44 -71.46 -23.35 -8.76
N ASN A 45 -72.43 -22.80 -8.03
CA ASN A 45 -72.31 -21.46 -7.41
C ASN A 45 -71.17 -21.40 -6.38
N ARG A 46 -71.00 -22.44 -5.55
CA ARG A 46 -69.88 -22.51 -4.58
C ARG A 46 -68.53 -22.57 -5.29
N LEU A 47 -68.45 -23.39 -6.33
CA LEU A 47 -67.22 -23.52 -7.11
C LEU A 47 -66.84 -22.20 -7.77
N GLU A 48 -67.80 -21.50 -8.37
CA GLU A 48 -67.57 -20.19 -8.99
C GLU A 48 -67.10 -19.16 -7.97
N ALA A 49 -67.72 -19.11 -6.79
CA ALA A 49 -67.31 -18.21 -5.71
C ALA A 49 -65.89 -18.50 -5.19
N GLU A 50 -65.52 -19.79 -5.05
CA GLU A 50 -64.16 -20.18 -4.66
C GLU A 50 -63.14 -19.81 -5.75
N GLN A 51 -63.47 -20.04 -7.03
CA GLN A 51 -62.61 -19.65 -8.14
C GLN A 51 -62.40 -18.14 -8.19
N GLU A 52 -63.46 -17.35 -8.06
CA GLU A 52 -63.37 -15.89 -8.02
C GLU A 52 -62.51 -15.41 -6.84
N TYR A 53 -62.69 -16.01 -5.66
CA TYR A 53 -61.87 -15.69 -4.49
C TYR A 53 -60.38 -15.96 -4.73
N VAL A 54 -60.06 -17.14 -5.28
CA VAL A 54 -58.67 -17.53 -5.59
C VAL A 54 -58.07 -16.60 -6.65
N VAL A 55 -58.78 -16.33 -7.73
CA VAL A 55 -58.33 -15.42 -8.80
C VAL A 55 -58.07 -14.03 -8.24
N ASN A 56 -58.99 -13.49 -7.43
CA ASN A 56 -58.83 -12.17 -6.80
C ASN A 56 -57.64 -12.14 -5.84
N LYS A 57 -57.41 -13.21 -5.08
CA LYS A 57 -56.27 -13.31 -4.17
C LYS A 57 -54.94 -13.37 -4.92
N LEU A 58 -54.86 -14.19 -5.97
CA LEU A 58 -53.67 -14.31 -6.80
C LEU A 58 -53.37 -13.02 -7.55
N ARG A 59 -54.39 -12.34 -8.09
CA ARG A 59 -54.23 -11.06 -8.77
C ARG A 59 -53.63 -10.00 -7.84
N LYS A 60 -54.18 -9.87 -6.62
CA LYS A 60 -53.63 -8.95 -5.61
C LYS A 60 -52.19 -9.28 -5.25
N ALA A 61 -51.84 -10.57 -5.13
CA ALA A 61 -50.47 -10.98 -4.85
C ALA A 61 -49.51 -10.65 -6.01
N ILE A 62 -49.94 -10.84 -7.25
CA ILE A 62 -49.17 -10.47 -8.45
C ILE A 62 -48.95 -8.95 -8.50
N ASP A 63 -50.00 -8.16 -8.25
CA ASP A 63 -49.90 -6.71 -8.25
C ASP A 63 -48.94 -6.20 -7.16
N GLN A 64 -49.02 -6.77 -5.95
CA GLN A 64 -48.10 -6.45 -4.85
C GLN A 64 -46.64 -6.80 -5.18
N LEU A 65 -46.39 -8.01 -5.68
CA LEU A 65 -45.05 -8.43 -6.09
C LEU A 65 -44.50 -7.61 -7.25
N SER A 66 -45.35 -7.19 -8.18
CA SER A 66 -44.96 -6.32 -9.30
C SER A 66 -44.50 -4.95 -8.80
N VAL A 67 -45.24 -4.35 -7.85
CA VAL A 67 -44.87 -3.08 -7.21
C VAL A 67 -43.56 -3.22 -6.44
N GLU A 68 -43.40 -4.28 -5.65
CA GLU A 68 -42.17 -4.54 -4.89
C GLU A 68 -40.97 -4.73 -5.80
N LYS A 69 -41.12 -5.54 -6.87
CA LYS A 69 -40.08 -5.72 -7.89
C LYS A 69 -39.65 -4.40 -8.51
N ASN A 70 -40.61 -3.55 -8.90
CA ASN A 70 -40.30 -2.26 -9.49
C ASN A 70 -39.59 -1.33 -8.50
N LYS A 71 -40.03 -1.31 -7.23
CA LYS A 71 -39.37 -0.56 -6.17
C LYS A 71 -37.92 -1.01 -5.98
N LEU A 72 -37.69 -2.32 -5.86
CA LEU A 72 -36.33 -2.88 -5.73
C LEU A 72 -35.47 -2.58 -6.96
N MET A 73 -36.06 -2.57 -8.16
CA MET A 73 -35.32 -2.20 -9.37
C MET A 73 -34.88 -0.73 -9.35
N CYS A 74 -35.75 0.19 -8.89
CA CYS A 74 -35.39 1.59 -8.70
C CYS A 74 -34.28 1.74 -7.65
N GLU A 75 -34.44 1.13 -6.47
CA GLU A 75 -33.43 1.17 -5.41
C GLU A 75 -32.08 0.60 -5.88
N LYS A 76 -32.11 -0.49 -6.64
CA LYS A 76 -30.89 -1.07 -7.24
C LYS A 76 -30.18 -0.06 -8.14
N VAL A 77 -30.90 0.59 -9.05
CA VAL A 77 -30.31 1.58 -9.97
C VAL A 77 -29.76 2.78 -9.19
N GLU A 78 -30.45 3.24 -8.16
CA GLU A 78 -29.97 4.32 -7.28
C GLU A 78 -28.66 3.95 -6.57
N LEU A 79 -28.57 2.73 -6.04
CA LEU A 79 -27.36 2.22 -5.39
C LEU A 79 -26.20 2.04 -6.39
N GLU A 80 -26.48 1.56 -7.60
CA GLU A 80 -25.49 1.45 -8.68
C GLU A 80 -24.92 2.84 -9.04
N ASN A 81 -25.78 3.85 -9.20
CA ASN A 81 -25.36 5.22 -9.49
C ASN A 81 -24.55 5.85 -8.34
N GLN A 82 -24.95 5.62 -7.08
CA GLN A 82 -24.20 6.10 -5.91
C GLN A 82 -22.81 5.47 -5.86
N LEU A 83 -22.74 4.15 -6.09
CA LEU A 83 -21.47 3.43 -6.11
C LEU A 83 -20.54 3.94 -7.21
N GLU A 84 -21.05 4.18 -8.43
CA GLU A 84 -20.28 4.75 -9.53
C GLU A 84 -19.73 6.13 -9.17
N CYS A 85 -20.56 7.01 -8.61
CA CYS A 85 -20.13 8.34 -8.16
C CYS A 85 -19.04 8.29 -7.08
N GLU A 86 -19.17 7.39 -6.11
CA GLU A 86 -18.14 7.21 -5.07
C GLU A 86 -16.83 6.67 -5.65
N GLN A 87 -16.91 5.70 -6.56
CA GLN A 87 -15.74 5.15 -7.24
C GLN A 87 -15.02 6.22 -8.06
N GLU A 88 -15.74 7.01 -8.84
CA GLU A 88 -15.18 8.12 -9.60
C GLU A 88 -14.54 9.17 -8.69
N TYR A 89 -15.18 9.51 -7.57
CA TYR A 89 -14.62 10.44 -6.59
C TYR A 89 -13.30 9.92 -6.00
N ILE A 90 -13.28 8.66 -5.56
CA ILE A 90 -12.09 8.02 -5.00
C ILE A 90 -10.97 7.97 -6.05
N LEU A 91 -11.28 7.55 -7.28
CA LEU A 91 -10.31 7.46 -8.37
C LEU A 91 -9.71 8.84 -8.67
N ASN A 92 -10.53 9.87 -8.84
CA ASN A 92 -10.08 11.23 -9.08
C ASN A 92 -9.21 11.78 -7.94
N ARG A 93 -9.58 11.47 -6.69
CA ARG A 93 -8.80 11.90 -5.51
C ARG A 93 -7.44 11.22 -5.46
N LEU A 94 -7.40 9.91 -5.67
CA LEU A 94 -6.16 9.14 -5.68
C LEU A 94 -5.26 9.53 -6.84
N GLN A 95 -5.81 9.72 -8.05
CA GLN A 95 -5.06 10.18 -9.20
C GLN A 95 -4.37 11.52 -8.92
N LYS A 96 -5.09 12.50 -8.37
CA LYS A 96 -4.51 13.80 -7.98
C LYS A 96 -3.39 13.66 -6.95
N GLN A 97 -3.52 12.74 -6.00
CA GLN A 97 -2.46 12.47 -5.01
C GLN A 97 -1.23 11.84 -5.65
N VAL A 98 -1.43 10.87 -6.55
CA VAL A 98 -0.34 10.23 -7.30
C VAL A 98 0.40 11.25 -8.16
N ASP A 99 -0.33 12.10 -8.90
CA ASP A 99 0.27 13.13 -9.75
C ASP A 99 1.07 14.15 -8.93
N LYS A 100 0.53 14.57 -7.77
CA LYS A 100 1.25 15.46 -6.85
C LYS A 100 2.53 14.80 -6.34
N LEU A 101 2.46 13.57 -5.85
CA LEU A 101 3.63 12.84 -5.35
C LEU A 101 4.67 12.59 -6.46
N ALA A 102 4.23 12.33 -7.68
CA ALA A 102 5.12 12.18 -8.83
C ALA A 102 5.85 13.48 -9.17
N SER A 103 5.15 14.62 -9.14
CA SER A 103 5.75 15.95 -9.31
C SER A 103 6.74 16.26 -8.19
N ASP A 104 6.37 16.05 -6.93
CA ASP A 104 7.23 16.31 -5.77
C ASP A 104 8.50 15.44 -5.82
N LYS A 105 8.36 14.16 -6.19
CA LYS A 105 9.49 13.25 -6.38
C LYS A 105 10.44 13.74 -7.47
N LEU A 106 9.92 14.22 -8.59
CA LEU A 106 10.72 14.75 -9.69
C LEU A 106 11.46 16.03 -9.26
N ALA A 107 10.79 16.92 -8.53
CA ALA A 107 11.39 18.16 -8.00
C ALA A 107 12.54 17.84 -7.03
N LEU A 108 12.31 16.95 -6.06
CA LEU A 108 13.33 16.52 -5.12
C LEU A 108 14.51 15.81 -5.79
N GLN A 109 14.27 15.04 -6.85
CA GLN A 109 15.35 14.42 -7.63
C GLN A 109 16.23 15.46 -8.34
N LYS A 110 15.64 16.53 -8.87
CA LYS A 110 16.39 17.64 -9.48
C LYS A 110 17.23 18.38 -8.43
N GLU A 111 16.62 18.74 -7.30
CA GLU A 111 17.32 19.41 -6.20
C GLU A 111 18.48 18.55 -5.68
N LYS A 112 18.26 17.24 -5.51
CA LYS A 112 19.32 16.30 -5.14
C LYS A 112 20.47 16.31 -6.14
N ALA A 113 20.18 16.31 -7.44
CA ALA A 113 21.22 16.34 -8.47
C ALA A 113 22.00 17.66 -8.47
N GLU A 114 21.32 18.79 -8.25
CA GLU A 114 21.95 20.10 -8.12
C GLU A 114 22.86 20.18 -6.89
N LEU A 115 22.37 19.71 -5.73
CA LEU A 115 23.18 19.63 -4.50
C LEU A 115 24.39 18.71 -4.66
N GLN A 116 24.24 17.58 -5.36
CA GLN A 116 25.37 16.71 -5.66
C GLN A 116 26.43 17.41 -6.52
N ARG A 117 26.01 18.23 -7.48
CA ARG A 117 26.92 19.03 -8.30
C ARG A 117 27.64 20.09 -7.47
N THR A 118 26.93 20.85 -6.63
CA THR A 118 27.56 21.87 -5.78
C THR A 118 28.55 21.28 -4.79
N VAL A 119 28.23 20.11 -4.21
CA VAL A 119 29.17 19.38 -3.33
C VAL A 119 30.43 18.96 -4.10
N ALA A 120 30.29 18.47 -5.33
CA ALA A 120 31.45 18.12 -6.16
C ALA A 120 32.30 19.35 -6.52
N ASP A 121 31.68 20.47 -6.88
CA ASP A 121 32.37 21.72 -7.21
C ASP A 121 33.12 22.29 -5.98
N LEU A 122 32.49 22.25 -4.80
CA LEU A 122 33.11 22.67 -3.55
C LEU A 122 34.28 21.76 -3.15
N ALA A 123 34.14 20.45 -3.30
CA ALA A 123 35.22 19.50 -3.03
C ALA A 123 36.45 19.79 -3.93
N ALA A 124 36.22 20.04 -5.22
CA ALA A 124 37.30 20.40 -6.15
C ALA A 124 37.98 21.74 -5.78
N SER A 125 37.21 22.72 -5.29
CA SER A 125 37.74 23.99 -4.80
C SER A 125 38.63 23.80 -3.55
N VAL A 126 38.18 22.98 -2.59
CA VAL A 126 38.94 22.64 -1.39
C VAL A 126 40.26 21.94 -1.75
N ASP A 127 40.23 20.97 -2.67
CA ASP A 127 41.44 20.29 -3.14
C ASP A 127 42.44 21.24 -3.81
N LYS A 128 41.94 22.21 -4.59
CA LYS A 128 42.78 23.24 -5.21
C LYS A 128 43.43 24.13 -4.16
N LEU A 129 42.64 24.65 -3.22
CA LEU A 129 43.14 25.50 -2.14
C LEU A 129 44.16 24.78 -1.26
N ASN A 130 43.96 23.48 -0.98
CA ASN A 130 44.92 22.67 -0.24
C ASN A 130 46.25 22.54 -0.99
N LYS A 131 46.23 22.32 -2.31
CA LYS A 131 47.45 22.30 -3.13
C LYS A 131 48.16 23.66 -3.13
N ASP A 132 47.40 24.73 -3.33
CA ASP A 132 47.93 26.09 -3.33
C ASP A 132 48.56 26.45 -1.97
N LYS A 133 47.91 26.04 -0.86
CA LYS A 133 48.45 26.19 0.49
C LYS A 133 49.79 25.46 0.66
N VAL A 134 49.86 24.17 0.30
CA VAL A 134 51.11 23.39 0.41
C VAL A 134 52.22 24.01 -0.45
N ASN A 135 51.90 24.49 -1.65
CA ASN A 135 52.86 25.17 -2.51
C ASN A 135 53.41 26.45 -1.87
N LEU A 136 52.53 27.27 -1.27
CA LEU A 136 52.93 28.48 -0.55
C LEU A 136 53.79 28.16 0.67
N GLU A 137 53.43 27.14 1.46
CA GLU A 137 54.21 26.68 2.61
C GLU A 137 55.63 26.27 2.19
N ASN A 138 55.76 25.47 1.13
CA ASN A 138 57.08 25.07 0.60
C ASN A 138 57.91 26.26 0.08
N MET A 139 57.27 27.23 -0.58
CA MET A 139 57.98 28.43 -1.06
C MET A 139 58.49 29.28 0.10
N LEU A 140 57.66 29.47 1.13
CA LEU A 140 58.05 30.21 2.34
C LEU A 140 59.20 29.51 3.07
N GLU A 141 59.15 28.18 3.23
CA GLU A 141 60.23 27.40 3.84
C GLU A 141 61.57 27.60 3.10
N MET A 142 61.57 27.53 1.76
CA MET A 142 62.78 27.79 0.96
C MET A 142 63.31 29.23 1.10
N GLU A 143 62.42 30.22 1.18
CA GLU A 143 62.82 31.62 1.38
C GLU A 143 63.41 31.84 2.79
N GLU A 144 62.79 31.26 3.81
CA GLU A 144 63.26 31.28 5.20
C GLU A 144 64.66 30.63 5.32
N GLU A 145 64.87 29.47 4.70
CA GLU A 145 66.18 28.81 4.64
C GLU A 145 67.22 29.68 3.92
N SER A 146 66.85 30.31 2.80
CA SER A 146 67.74 31.20 2.04
C SER A 146 68.18 32.41 2.86
N ILE A 147 67.26 33.03 3.59
CA ILE A 147 67.55 34.17 4.48
C ILE A 147 68.44 33.71 5.64
N THR A 148 68.11 32.59 6.28
CA THR A 148 68.87 32.03 7.39
C THR A 148 70.31 31.73 6.97
N ASN A 149 70.49 31.09 5.81
CA ASN A 149 71.81 30.82 5.24
C ASN A 149 72.60 32.12 4.93
N LYS A 150 71.95 33.16 4.40
CA LYS A 150 72.60 34.46 4.14
C LYS A 150 73.02 35.14 5.44
N LEU A 151 72.18 35.11 6.47
CA LEU A 151 72.48 35.68 7.77
C LEU A 151 73.60 34.92 8.48
N GLN A 152 73.58 33.59 8.43
CA GLN A 152 74.63 32.75 9.00
C GLN A 152 75.99 33.06 8.38
N ARG A 153 76.10 33.14 7.05
CA ARG A 153 77.36 33.50 6.37
C ARG A 153 77.86 34.89 6.76
N ARG A 154 76.95 35.87 6.92
CA ARG A 154 77.31 37.22 7.39
C ARG A 154 77.84 37.19 8.82
N LEU A 155 77.18 36.43 9.71
CA LEU A 155 77.60 36.26 11.10
C LEU A 155 78.97 35.57 11.19
N GLU A 156 79.18 34.49 10.45
CA GLU A 156 80.47 33.80 10.35
C GLU A 156 81.59 34.75 9.88
N GLY A 157 81.30 35.59 8.87
CA GLY A 157 82.24 36.62 8.41
C GLY A 157 82.60 37.65 9.48
N VAL A 158 81.62 38.14 10.24
CA VAL A 158 81.85 39.07 11.36
C VAL A 158 82.67 38.41 12.47
N LEU A 159 82.32 37.17 12.85
CA LEU A 159 83.06 36.41 13.87
C LEU A 159 84.50 36.14 13.45
N ALA A 160 84.75 35.80 12.18
CA ALA A 160 86.10 35.63 11.65
C ALA A 160 86.92 36.94 11.71
N ASN A 161 86.30 38.08 11.37
CA ASN A 161 86.94 39.39 11.47
C ASN A 161 87.27 39.76 12.93
N LEU A 162 86.35 39.50 13.86
CA LEU A 162 86.59 39.73 15.30
C LEU A 162 87.79 38.90 15.79
N ARG A 163 87.84 37.60 15.47
CA ARG A 163 88.98 36.72 15.82
C ARG A 163 90.31 37.24 15.25
N LEU A 164 90.30 37.76 14.02
CA LEU A 164 91.49 38.35 13.41
C LEU A 164 91.94 39.63 14.12
N ILE A 165 90.99 40.47 14.55
CA ILE A 165 91.27 41.69 15.33
C ILE A 165 91.83 41.32 16.70
N GLU A 166 91.20 40.36 17.40
CA GLU A 166 91.67 39.83 18.68
C GLU A 166 93.12 39.34 18.58
N SER A 167 93.42 38.48 17.60
CA SER A 167 94.79 37.99 17.36
C SER A 167 95.79 39.13 17.09
N LYS A 168 95.40 40.16 16.33
CA LYS A 168 96.24 41.35 16.08
C LYS A 168 96.46 42.20 17.33
N LEU A 169 95.47 42.30 18.22
CA LEU A 169 95.57 43.01 19.50
C LEU A 169 96.48 42.25 20.46
N GLU A 170 96.34 40.93 20.54
CA GLU A 170 97.19 40.04 21.34
C GLU A 170 98.67 40.15 20.92
N VAL A 171 98.96 40.12 19.61
CA VAL A 171 100.33 40.30 19.09
C VAL A 171 100.91 41.67 19.44
N LYS A 172 100.07 42.69 19.58
CA LYS A 172 100.47 44.05 20.02
C LYS A 172 100.54 44.20 21.54
N GLY A 173 100.31 43.14 22.31
CA GLY A 173 100.37 43.12 23.77
C GLY A 173 99.21 43.82 24.46
N ILE A 174 98.08 44.04 23.76
CA ILE A 174 96.87 44.65 24.33
C ILE A 174 95.90 43.52 24.65
N THR A 175 95.66 43.26 25.94
CA THR A 175 94.70 42.24 26.36
C THR A 175 93.31 42.84 26.56
N LEU A 176 92.26 42.02 26.46
CA LEU A 176 90.87 42.48 26.66
C LEU A 176 90.65 43.15 28.04
N LYS A 177 91.49 42.81 29.03
CA LYS A 177 91.51 43.42 30.37
C LYS A 177 92.05 44.86 30.37
N ASP A 178 92.96 45.20 29.45
CA ASP A 178 93.59 46.53 29.35
C ASP A 178 92.64 47.58 28.74
N LEU A 179 91.59 47.14 28.05
CA LEU A 179 90.54 47.97 27.47
C LEU A 179 89.32 48.15 28.39
N GLY A 180 89.32 47.56 29.60
CA GLY A 180 88.28 47.77 30.61
C GLY A 180 86.94 47.08 30.35
N ILE A 181 86.87 46.07 29.48
CA ILE A 181 85.63 45.37 29.13
C ILE A 181 85.54 44.06 29.94
N SER A 182 84.50 43.92 30.77
CA SER A 182 84.26 42.72 31.60
C SER A 182 83.20 41.81 30.96
N ALA A 183 83.35 40.49 31.11
CA ALA A 183 82.44 39.48 30.56
C ALA A 183 80.98 39.60 31.08
N ALA A 184 80.76 40.37 32.15
CA ALA A 184 79.43 40.63 32.70
C ALA A 184 78.55 41.52 31.79
N ASP A 185 79.14 42.32 30.91
CA ASP A 185 78.39 43.27 30.05
C ASP A 185 77.89 42.62 28.74
N LEU A 186 78.24 41.36 28.49
CA LEU A 186 77.92 40.62 27.25
C LEU A 186 76.67 39.72 27.36
N HIS A 187 75.80 39.93 28.36
CA HIS A 187 74.53 39.20 28.45
C HIS A 187 73.55 39.69 27.38
N SER A 188 73.66 39.12 26.18
CA SER A 188 72.68 39.32 25.11
C SER A 188 71.38 38.58 25.42
N ASP A 189 70.42 39.31 25.99
CA ASP A 189 69.00 38.95 25.94
C ASP A 189 68.53 38.98 24.48
N TRP A 190 68.72 37.87 23.78
CA TRP A 190 67.94 37.60 22.57
C TRP A 190 66.49 37.39 23.00
N PRO A 191 65.52 38.18 22.50
CA PRO A 191 64.13 37.92 22.83
C PRO A 191 63.77 36.55 22.26
N ARG A 192 63.23 35.69 23.13
CA ARG A 192 62.79 34.31 22.86
C ARG A 192 61.55 34.31 21.96
N VAL A 193 61.66 34.86 20.75
CA VAL A 193 60.56 35.02 19.81
C VAL A 193 60.64 33.93 18.75
N TYR A 194 60.66 32.67 19.16
CA TYR A 194 60.17 31.55 18.36
C TYR A 194 59.86 30.41 19.33
N SER A 195 58.90 30.67 20.22
CA SER A 195 58.09 29.58 20.76
C SER A 195 57.34 28.99 19.58
N ARG A 196 57.73 27.78 19.17
CA ARG A 196 56.91 26.90 18.33
C ARG A 196 55.47 26.98 18.83
N SER A 197 54.59 27.61 18.07
CA SER A 197 53.16 27.41 18.26
C SER A 197 52.88 25.93 18.00
N PRO A 198 52.33 25.17 18.96
CA PRO A 198 51.78 23.88 18.64
C PRO A 198 50.52 24.15 17.80
N SER A 199 50.58 23.82 16.51
CA SER A 199 49.41 23.75 15.64
C SER A 199 48.49 22.62 16.13
N SER A 200 47.75 22.91 17.20
CA SER A 200 46.59 22.15 17.63
C SER A 200 45.39 22.67 16.84
N THR A 201 45.18 22.08 15.66
CA THR A 201 43.83 21.99 15.07
C THR A 201 43.60 20.56 14.59
N SER A 202 43.62 19.62 15.52
CA SER A 202 42.97 18.32 15.32
C SER A 202 41.48 18.48 15.65
N HIS A 203 40.68 19.00 14.72
CA HIS A 203 39.26 18.70 14.70
C HIS A 203 39.05 17.45 13.86
N SER A 204 39.28 16.30 14.48
CA SER A 204 38.64 15.06 14.08
C SER A 204 37.19 15.10 14.55
N ILE A 205 36.30 15.56 13.67
CA ILE A 205 34.93 15.07 13.66
C ILE A 205 34.94 13.92 12.67
N ASP A 206 35.30 12.74 13.16
CA ASP A 206 34.83 11.49 12.57
C ASP A 206 35.03 10.32 13.53
N ARG A 207 34.05 9.42 13.49
CA ARG A 207 33.91 8.14 14.22
C ARG A 207 33.30 8.18 15.61
N VAL A 208 31.98 8.38 15.60
CA VAL A 208 31.09 7.46 16.31
C VAL A 208 31.05 6.15 15.51
N LEU A 209 31.09 5.02 16.23
CA LEU A 209 30.89 3.61 15.83
C LEU A 209 32.14 2.72 15.62
N SER A 210 32.28 1.77 16.56
CA SER A 210 33.08 0.52 16.60
C SER A 210 34.31 0.57 17.52
N GLY A 211 34.47 -0.20 18.61
CA GLY A 211 33.69 -1.27 19.23
C GLY A 211 34.53 -2.00 20.32
N GLY A 212 33.88 -2.56 21.36
CA GLY A 212 34.40 -3.59 22.31
C GLY A 212 35.45 -3.11 23.33
N ILE A 213 35.52 -3.56 24.59
CA ILE A 213 35.27 -4.89 25.14
C ILE A 213 35.22 -4.88 26.71
N SER A 214 34.41 -5.78 27.27
CA SER A 214 34.57 -6.53 28.55
C SER A 214 34.30 -5.87 29.92
N GLY A 215 33.34 -6.47 30.67
CA GLY A 215 33.33 -6.38 32.15
C GLY A 215 32.01 -6.66 32.90
N SER A 216 31.43 -7.85 32.74
CA SER A 216 30.59 -8.62 33.70
C SER A 216 29.54 -7.93 34.61
N LEU A 217 28.27 -8.36 34.52
CA LEU A 217 27.59 -9.22 35.53
C LEU A 217 26.10 -9.49 35.18
N SER A 218 25.74 -10.78 35.31
CA SER A 218 24.43 -11.38 35.61
C SER A 218 23.21 -11.20 34.69
N GLY A 219 22.80 -12.33 34.09
CA GLY A 219 21.45 -12.86 34.31
C GLY A 219 20.53 -12.95 33.09
N GLY A 220 20.34 -14.17 32.55
CA GLY A 220 19.18 -14.49 31.72
C GLY A 220 19.43 -15.42 30.53
N THR A 221 19.39 -16.74 30.79
CA THR A 221 18.96 -17.84 29.89
C THR A 221 17.92 -17.39 28.84
N VAL A 222 17.95 -17.76 27.54
CA VAL A 222 17.58 -19.05 26.85
C VAL A 222 18.13 -19.00 25.37
N PRO A 223 18.28 -20.11 24.60
CA PRO A 223 19.26 -20.30 23.52
C PRO A 223 18.72 -20.11 22.07
N PRO A 224 19.57 -20.23 21.02
CA PRO A 224 19.16 -20.19 19.62
C PRO A 224 18.92 -21.61 19.05
N LEU A 225 18.03 -21.71 18.05
CA LEU A 225 17.84 -22.95 17.29
C LEU A 225 18.24 -22.77 15.82
N HIS A 226 19.22 -23.57 15.43
CA HIS A 226 19.42 -24.04 14.06
C HIS A 226 18.22 -24.89 13.63
N GLY A 227 17.85 -24.87 12.35
CA GLY A 227 16.82 -25.79 11.85
C GLY A 227 16.61 -25.74 10.36
N THR A 228 17.48 -26.44 9.62
CA THR A 228 17.21 -26.97 8.28
C THR A 228 15.96 -27.85 8.25
N GLY A 229 15.21 -27.84 7.14
CA GLY A 229 14.41 -29.00 6.73
C GLY A 229 13.03 -28.72 6.15
N SER A 230 12.94 -28.88 4.82
CA SER A 230 11.84 -29.45 4.02
C SER A 230 10.38 -29.17 4.38
N GLY A 231 9.67 -28.58 3.42
CA GLY A 231 8.22 -28.61 3.35
C GLY A 231 7.71 -28.05 2.02
N ALA A 232 7.64 -28.91 1.01
CA ALA A 232 7.05 -28.63 -0.29
C ALA A 232 5.60 -28.14 -0.15
N VAL A 233 5.26 -27.03 -0.81
CA VAL A 233 3.90 -26.80 -1.33
C VAL A 233 4.04 -26.10 -2.68
N ALA A 234 4.01 -26.92 -3.74
CA ALA A 234 3.70 -26.46 -5.07
C ALA A 234 2.26 -25.96 -5.07
N ILE A 235 2.06 -24.65 -5.23
CA ILE A 235 0.73 -24.12 -5.57
C ILE A 235 0.54 -24.36 -7.07
N THR A 236 0.04 -25.55 -7.37
CA THR A 236 -0.55 -25.89 -8.65
C THR A 236 -1.74 -24.95 -8.87
N GLY A 237 -1.61 -24.03 -9.82
CA GLY A 237 -2.74 -23.29 -10.36
C GLY A 237 -3.71 -24.29 -11.01
N SER A 238 -4.74 -24.68 -10.27
CA SER A 238 -5.88 -25.41 -10.79
C SER A 238 -6.59 -24.54 -11.82
N ARG A 239 -6.20 -24.75 -13.07
CA ARG A 239 -6.97 -24.49 -14.28
C ARG A 239 -8.29 -25.26 -14.17
N ARG A 240 -9.32 -24.64 -13.60
CA ARG A 240 -10.70 -25.11 -13.76
C ARG A 240 -11.14 -24.76 -15.17
N GLU A 241 -11.07 -25.78 -16.02
CA GLU A 241 -12.07 -26.18 -17.00
C GLU A 241 -13.16 -25.13 -17.32
N ARG A 242 -13.16 -24.64 -18.56
CA ARG A 242 -14.37 -24.08 -19.19
C ARG A 242 -15.38 -25.21 -19.37
N PRO A 243 -16.66 -25.03 -19.06
CA PRO A 243 -17.69 -25.83 -19.71
C PRO A 243 -18.00 -25.22 -21.08
N LEU A 244 -17.53 -25.88 -22.14
CA LEU A 244 -18.21 -25.84 -23.44
C LEU A 244 -19.39 -26.80 -23.36
N SER A 245 -20.63 -26.29 -23.43
CA SER A 245 -21.74 -26.88 -24.21
C SER A 245 -23.13 -26.50 -23.66
N ALA A 246 -23.82 -25.62 -24.39
CA ALA A 246 -25.27 -25.68 -24.60
C ALA A 246 -25.49 -25.03 -25.98
N GLN A 247 -25.36 -25.79 -27.07
CA GLN A 247 -26.52 -26.34 -27.78
C GLN A 247 -27.67 -25.33 -27.94
N SER A 248 -27.51 -24.36 -28.84
CA SER A 248 -28.64 -23.76 -29.55
C SER A 248 -28.88 -24.59 -30.82
N ASN A 249 -29.54 -25.74 -30.66
CA ASN A 249 -30.21 -26.39 -31.77
C ASN A 249 -31.51 -25.63 -32.02
N THR A 250 -31.57 -24.86 -33.09
CA THR A 250 -32.81 -24.40 -33.70
C THR A 250 -33.24 -25.42 -34.75
N PRO A 251 -34.43 -26.03 -34.65
CA PRO A 251 -35.06 -26.67 -35.79
C PRO A 251 -36.38 -25.97 -36.06
N GLU A 252 -36.37 -24.94 -36.90
CA GLU A 252 -37.63 -24.38 -37.41
C GLU A 252 -37.46 -23.89 -38.85
N ALA A 253 -37.34 -24.86 -39.75
CA ALA A 253 -37.75 -24.70 -41.14
C ALA A 253 -37.92 -26.09 -41.73
N LEU A 254 -39.16 -26.58 -41.78
CA LEU A 254 -39.73 -27.28 -42.94
C LEU A 254 -41.17 -27.75 -42.63
N LEU A 255 -42.07 -27.41 -43.56
CA LEU A 255 -43.29 -28.14 -43.96
C LEU A 255 -44.59 -27.99 -43.15
N ALA A 256 -45.47 -27.12 -43.65
CA ALA A 256 -46.87 -27.43 -43.94
C ALA A 256 -47.32 -26.48 -45.07
N LYS A 257 -47.58 -27.00 -46.29
CA LYS A 257 -48.90 -27.37 -46.81
C LYS A 257 -49.86 -26.19 -46.94
#